data_AF-A0A536FUJ7-F1
#
_entry.id   AF-A0A536FUJ7-F1
#
_cell.length_a   1.000
_cell.length_b   1.000
_cell.length_c   1.000
_cell.angle_alpha   90.00
_cell.angle_beta   90.00
_cell.angle_gamma   90.00
#
_symmetry.space_group_name_H-M   'P 1'
#
loop_
_entity.id
_entity.type
_entity.pdbx_description
1 polymer ?
#
loop_
_entity_poly.entity_id
_entity_poly.type
_entity_poly.pdbx_seq_one_letter_code
_entity_poly.pdbx_strand_id
1 'polypeptide(L)'
;ARRLTDDLRRFNGLALRLGVDDLFYEVMEQTHYLDLERFLGPIERLQVSANVQKLAELIAAYCDEHPDHHLSAYLKHLNATEAAQADEEIAPLDETVNAVHLMTVHQAKGLEFGLVIIPHLVEGRFPASRRGEGLTLPNELLK
;
A
#
# COMPACT_ATOMS: atom_id res chain seq x y z
N ALA A 1 -19.76 -18.19 -13.13
CA ALA A 1 -19.77 -17.38 -14.36
C ALA A 1 -20.91 -16.34 -14.36
N ARG A 2 -22.20 -16.73 -14.33
CA ARG A 2 -23.32 -15.75 -14.39
C ARG A 2 -23.28 -14.65 -13.31
N ARG A 3 -23.11 -15.02 -12.03
CA ARG A 3 -23.05 -14.06 -10.90
C ARG A 3 -22.01 -12.95 -11.12
N LEU A 4 -20.76 -13.31 -11.44
CA LEU A 4 -19.70 -12.34 -11.74
C LEU A 4 -20.05 -11.41 -12.90
N THR A 5 -20.62 -11.94 -13.99
CA THR A 5 -21.03 -11.12 -15.13
C THR A 5 -22.13 -10.12 -14.74
N ASP A 6 -23.07 -10.54 -13.90
CA ASP A 6 -24.16 -9.69 -13.43
C ASP A 6 -23.65 -8.60 -12.48
N ASP A 7 -22.75 -8.95 -11.56
CA ASP A 7 -22.08 -8.01 -10.66
C ASP A 7 -21.29 -6.95 -11.45
N LEU A 8 -20.49 -7.36 -12.44
CA LEU A 8 -19.73 -6.43 -13.29
C LEU A 8 -20.63 -5.47 -14.07
N ARG A 9 -21.75 -5.95 -14.62
CA ARG A 9 -22.71 -5.08 -15.31
C ARG A 9 -23.32 -4.06 -14.36
N ARG A 10 -23.64 -4.48 -13.13
CA ARG A 10 -24.16 -3.59 -12.09
C ARG A 10 -23.13 -2.53 -11.73
N PHE A 11 -21.90 -2.92 -11.39
CA PHE A 11 -20.84 -1.98 -11.00
C PHE A 11 -20.51 -1.01 -12.14
N ASN A 12 -20.50 -1.47 -13.39
CA ASN A 12 -20.34 -0.58 -14.54
C ASN A 12 -21.46 0.47 -14.63
N GLY A 13 -22.71 0.09 -14.34
CA GLY A 13 -23.83 1.03 -14.28
C GLY A 13 -23.71 2.04 -13.12
N LEU A 14 -23.21 1.58 -11.96
CA LEU A 14 -22.98 2.44 -10.78
C LEU A 14 -21.82 3.42 -10.99
N ALA A 15 -20.73 2.98 -11.62
CA ALA A 15 -19.56 3.80 -11.89
C ALA A 15 -19.84 5.03 -12.78
N LEU A 16 -20.96 5.03 -13.51
CA LEU A 16 -21.41 6.18 -14.31
C LEU A 16 -22.13 7.26 -13.48
N ARG A 17 -22.50 6.95 -12.24
CA ARG A 17 -23.35 7.80 -11.39
C ARG A 17 -22.74 8.12 -10.03
N LEU A 18 -21.93 7.21 -9.50
CA LEU A 18 -21.30 7.32 -8.19
C LEU A 18 -19.85 7.82 -8.33
N GLY A 19 -19.38 8.49 -7.29
CA GLY A 19 -17.95 8.69 -7.06
C GLY A 19 -17.25 7.37 -6.75
N VAL A 20 -15.93 7.36 -6.85
CA VAL A 20 -15.09 6.17 -6.59
C VAL A 20 -15.16 5.70 -5.13
N ASP A 21 -15.40 6.63 -4.20
CA ASP A 21 -15.67 6.39 -2.79
C ASP A 21 -16.95 5.58 -2.57
N ASP A 22 -18.09 6.08 -3.06
CA ASP A 22 -19.38 5.38 -2.96
C ASP A 22 -19.35 4.05 -3.73
N LEU A 23 -18.72 4.03 -4.91
CA LEU A 23 -18.57 2.82 -5.71
C LEU A 23 -17.74 1.76 -4.97
N PHE A 24 -16.68 2.15 -4.28
CA PHE A 24 -15.86 1.25 -3.49
C PHE A 24 -16.69 0.59 -2.39
N TYR A 25 -17.49 1.35 -1.65
CA TYR A 25 -18.40 0.80 -0.63
C TYR A 25 -19.41 -0.19 -1.23
N GLU A 26 -20.06 0.15 -2.34
CA GLU A 26 -20.97 -0.75 -3.05
C GLU A 26 -20.28 -2.06 -3.48
N VAL A 27 -19.05 -2.00 -3.98
CA VAL A 27 -18.30 -3.21 -4.35
C VAL A 27 -17.98 -4.05 -3.12
N MET A 28 -17.50 -3.45 -2.03
CA MET A 28 -17.16 -4.17 -0.80
C MET A 28 -18.39 -4.87 -0.20
N GLU A 29 -19.53 -4.18 -0.15
CA GLU A 29 -20.78 -4.71 0.39
C GLU A 29 -21.32 -5.84 -0.47
N GLN A 30 -21.45 -5.65 -1.78
CA GLN A 30 -22.08 -6.63 -2.67
C GLN A 30 -21.27 -7.91 -2.87
N THR A 31 -19.94 -7.78 -2.85
CA THR A 31 -19.04 -8.94 -2.97
C THR A 31 -18.77 -9.61 -1.63
N HIS A 32 -19.20 -8.98 -0.53
CA HIS A 32 -18.84 -9.36 0.82
C HIS A 32 -17.32 -9.55 0.96
N TYR A 33 -16.52 -8.68 0.35
CA TYR A 33 -15.07 -8.89 0.24
C TYR A 33 -14.40 -9.01 1.62
N LEU A 34 -14.90 -8.24 2.58
CA LEU A 34 -14.49 -8.26 3.98
C LEU A 34 -15.10 -9.40 4.82
N ASP A 35 -15.74 -10.40 4.19
CA ASP A 35 -16.01 -11.69 4.85
C ASP A 35 -14.67 -12.44 4.99
N LEU A 36 -13.96 -12.11 6.07
CA LEU A 36 -12.58 -12.55 6.31
C LEU A 36 -12.47 -14.04 6.64
N GLU A 37 -13.59 -14.75 6.85
CA GLU A 37 -13.63 -16.20 7.13
C GLU A 37 -12.99 -17.05 6.02
N ARG A 38 -12.86 -16.49 4.81
CA ARG A 38 -12.17 -17.12 3.68
C ARG A 38 -10.65 -17.25 3.88
N PHE A 39 -10.07 -16.46 4.78
CA PHE A 39 -8.63 -16.47 5.07
C PHE A 39 -8.36 -17.32 6.32
N LEU A 40 -7.42 -18.24 6.21
CA LEU A 40 -7.15 -19.24 7.25
C LEU A 40 -6.35 -18.64 8.42
N GLY A 41 -5.42 -17.72 8.13
CA GLY A 41 -4.53 -17.14 9.14
C GLY A 41 -5.13 -15.93 9.87
N PRO A 42 -5.00 -15.81 11.21
CA PRO A 42 -5.43 -14.62 11.92
C PRO A 42 -4.68 -13.35 11.49
N ILE A 43 -3.38 -13.46 11.22
CA ILE A 43 -2.56 -12.34 10.73
C ILE A 43 -2.96 -11.94 9.32
N GLU A 44 -3.23 -12.92 8.45
CA GLU A 44 -3.69 -12.68 7.09
C GLU A 44 -5.02 -11.92 7.08
N ARG A 45 -5.97 -12.31 7.94
CA ARG A 45 -7.24 -11.58 8.11
C ARG A 45 -7.02 -10.12 8.52
N LEU A 46 -6.16 -9.88 9.50
CA LEU A 46 -5.82 -8.52 9.93
C LEU A 46 -5.17 -7.72 8.79
N GLN A 47 -4.23 -8.32 8.05
CA GLN A 47 -3.53 -7.64 6.97
C GLN A 47 -4.46 -7.30 5.81
N VAL A 48 -5.37 -8.20 5.42
CA VAL A 48 -6.36 -7.92 4.38
C VAL A 48 -7.28 -6.78 4.80
N SER A 49 -7.75 -6.79 6.06
CA SER A 49 -8.57 -5.70 6.59
C SER A 49 -7.83 -4.36 6.56
N ALA A 50 -6.57 -4.34 7.02
CA ALA A 50 -5.73 -3.15 7.03
C ALA A 50 -5.48 -2.62 5.61
N ASN A 51 -5.21 -3.50 4.64
CA ASN A 51 -5.00 -3.11 3.25
C ASN A 51 -6.26 -2.51 2.61
N VAL A 52 -7.44 -3.09 2.87
CA VAL A 52 -8.71 -2.56 2.35
C VAL A 52 -9.05 -1.21 2.98
N GLN A 53 -8.81 -1.06 4.29
CA GLN A 53 -8.98 0.22 4.98
C GLN A 53 -8.04 1.29 4.40
N LYS A 54 -6.76 0.95 4.22
CA LYS A 54 -5.78 1.86 3.62
C LYS A 54 -6.16 2.29 2.20
N LEU A 55 -6.71 1.38 1.39
CA LEU A 55 -7.25 1.74 0.07
C LEU A 55 -8.43 2.73 0.18
N ALA A 56 -9.32 2.56 1.15
CA ALA A 56 -10.42 3.51 1.39
C ALA A 56 -9.89 4.90 1.78
N GLU A 57 -8.84 4.96 2.61
CA GLU A 57 -8.17 6.20 3.00
C GLU A 57 -7.51 6.90 1.81
N LEU A 58 -6.86 6.15 0.91
CA LEU A 58 -6.27 6.68 -0.32
C LEU A 58 -7.34 7.23 -1.28
N ILE A 59 -8.48 6.55 -1.40
CA ILE A 59 -9.62 7.02 -2.18
C ILE A 59 -10.17 8.33 -1.58
N ALA A 60 -10.33 8.39 -0.26
CA ALA A 60 -10.81 9.59 0.42
C ALA A 60 -9.85 10.77 0.22
N ALA A 61 -8.54 10.56 0.39
CA ALA A 61 -7.52 11.58 0.15
C ALA A 61 -7.56 12.10 -1.29
N TYR A 62 -7.74 11.21 -2.27
CA TYR A 62 -7.93 11.62 -3.67
C TYR A 62 -9.16 12.52 -3.85
N CYS A 63 -10.30 12.13 -3.30
CA CYS A 63 -11.55 12.90 -3.38
C CYS A 63 -11.48 14.26 -2.66
N ASP A 64 -10.70 14.38 -1.59
CA ASP A 64 -10.48 15.67 -0.91
C ASP A 64 -9.65 16.65 -1.77
N GLU A 65 -8.74 16.13 -2.60
CA GLU A 65 -7.82 16.92 -3.41
C GLU A 65 -8.30 17.19 -4.84
N HIS A 66 -9.16 16.33 -5.39
CA HIS A 66 -9.53 16.33 -6.81
C HIS A 66 -11.03 16.44 -7.00
N PRO A 67 -11.54 17.34 -7.85
CA PRO A 67 -12.98 17.49 -8.09
C PRO A 67 -13.60 16.40 -8.98
N ASP A 68 -12.78 15.64 -9.74
CA ASP A 68 -13.27 14.55 -10.59
C ASP A 68 -13.18 13.21 -9.86
N HIS A 69 -14.31 12.79 -9.26
CA HIS A 69 -14.39 11.59 -8.44
C HIS A 69 -14.74 10.33 -9.26
N HIS A 70 -14.77 10.41 -10.60
CA HIS A 70 -15.09 9.24 -11.40
C HIS A 70 -14.01 8.17 -11.28
N LEU A 71 -14.41 6.89 -11.26
CA LEU A 71 -13.47 5.75 -11.21
C LEU A 71 -12.35 5.87 -12.26
N SER A 72 -12.67 6.33 -13.47
CA SER A 72 -11.67 6.47 -14.54
C SER A 72 -10.61 7.53 -14.24
N ALA A 73 -10.94 8.57 -13.47
CA ALA A 73 -10.01 9.61 -13.06
C ALA A 73 -9.11 9.08 -11.92
N TYR A 74 -9.71 8.43 -10.91
CA TYR A 74 -8.96 7.78 -9.84
C TYR A 74 -7.99 6.72 -10.37
N LEU A 75 -8.40 5.87 -11.31
CA LEU A 75 -7.50 4.87 -11.91
C LEU A 75 -6.34 5.52 -12.67
N LYS A 76 -6.54 6.68 -13.31
CA LYS A 76 -5.43 7.42 -13.95
C LYS A 76 -4.46 7.96 -12.90
N HIS A 77 -4.98 8.50 -11.80
CA HIS A 77 -4.17 8.93 -10.66
C HIS A 77 -3.36 7.77 -10.10
N LEU A 78 -3.99 6.62 -9.82
CA LEU A 78 -3.33 5.43 -9.29
C LEU A 78 -2.20 4.94 -10.21
N ASN A 79 -2.44 4.87 -11.52
CA ASN A 79 -1.41 4.50 -12.50
C ASN A 79 -0.22 5.49 -12.50
N ALA A 80 -0.48 6.79 -12.32
CA ALA A 80 0.57 7.80 -12.24
C ALA A 80 1.40 7.66 -10.95
N THR A 81 0.74 7.37 -9.82
CA THR A 81 1.39 7.12 -8.53
C THR A 81 2.26 5.85 -8.58
N GLU A 82 1.75 4.75 -9.15
CA GLU A 82 2.53 3.53 -9.38
C GLU A 82 3.73 3.78 -10.30
N ALA A 83 3.55 4.52 -11.39
CA ALA A 83 4.63 4.85 -12.33
C ALA A 83 5.72 5.72 -11.70
N ALA A 84 5.39 6.53 -10.70
CA ALA A 84 6.34 7.33 -9.93
C ALA A 84 7.20 6.49 -8.97
N GLN A 85 6.97 5.17 -8.87
CA GLN A 85 7.57 4.29 -7.86
C GLN A 85 7.43 4.84 -6.45
N ALA A 86 6.31 5.52 -6.17
CA ALA A 86 5.91 5.79 -4.80
C ALA A 86 5.53 4.43 -4.20
N ASP A 87 6.48 3.79 -3.52
CA ASP A 87 6.20 2.58 -2.75
C ASP A 87 5.23 2.97 -1.63
N GLU A 88 3.95 2.63 -1.78
CA GLU A 88 3.01 2.72 -0.68
C GLU A 88 3.41 1.69 0.38
N GLU A 89 3.55 2.15 1.61
CA GLU A 89 3.93 1.27 2.71
C GLU A 89 2.84 0.22 2.94
N ILE A 90 3.25 -0.99 3.31
CA ILE A 90 2.33 -2.05 3.73
C ILE A 90 1.49 -1.50 4.88
N ALA A 91 0.16 -1.69 4.80
CA ALA A 91 -0.73 -1.21 5.85
C ALA A 91 -0.27 -1.77 7.21
N PRO A 92 0.05 -0.90 8.18
CA PRO A 92 0.64 -1.35 9.42
C PRO A 92 -0.37 -2.19 10.21
N LEU A 93 0.12 -3.29 10.76
CA LEU A 93 -0.60 -4.02 11.80
C LEU A 93 -0.25 -3.41 13.15
N ASP A 94 -1.16 -3.56 14.12
CA ASP A 94 -0.90 -3.20 15.50
C ASP A 94 0.37 -3.91 16.02
N GLU A 95 1.29 -3.14 16.60
CA GLU A 95 2.56 -3.64 17.12
C GLU A 95 2.39 -4.63 18.29
N THR A 96 1.21 -4.68 18.91
CA THR A 96 0.85 -5.64 19.97
C THR A 96 0.57 -7.05 19.45
N VAL A 97 0.48 -7.23 18.14
CA VAL A 97 0.31 -8.54 17.52
C VAL A 97 1.54 -9.41 17.84
N ASN A 98 1.31 -10.54 18.53
CA ASN A 98 2.38 -11.47 18.89
C ASN A 98 2.93 -12.18 17.65
N ALA A 99 3.95 -11.58 17.03
CA ALA A 99 4.59 -12.05 15.81
C ALA A 99 6.09 -11.71 15.78
N VAL A 100 6.80 -12.31 14.82
CA VAL A 100 8.16 -11.87 14.49
C VAL A 100 8.06 -10.63 13.60
N HIS A 101 8.56 -9.50 14.09
CA HIS A 101 8.62 -8.27 13.30
C HIS A 101 9.82 -8.31 12.35
N LEU A 102 9.55 -8.31 11.04
CA LEU A 102 10.56 -8.18 10.00
C LEU A 102 10.60 -6.72 9.53
N MET A 103 11.73 -6.06 9.71
CA MET A 103 11.91 -4.66 9.36
C MET A 103 13.34 -4.38 8.90
N THR A 104 13.55 -3.24 8.26
CA THR A 104 14.88 -2.76 7.91
C THR A 104 15.61 -2.19 9.14
N VAL A 105 16.95 -2.18 9.12
CA VAL A 105 17.75 -1.57 10.20
C VAL A 105 17.42 -0.08 10.40
N HIS A 106 16.99 0.62 9.34
CA HIS A 106 16.56 2.01 9.44
C HIS A 106 15.24 2.15 10.20
N GLN A 107 14.26 1.28 9.92
CA GLN A 107 12.97 1.25 10.63
C GLN A 107 13.12 0.90 12.12
N ALA A 108 14.14 0.12 12.49
CA ALA A 108 14.41 -0.24 13.89
C ALA A 108 14.95 0.92 14.75
N LYS A 109 15.27 2.08 14.16
CA LYS A 109 15.90 3.20 14.88
C LYS A 109 14.97 3.77 15.95
N GLY A 110 15.44 3.76 17.20
CA GLY A 110 14.68 4.29 18.35
C GLY A 110 13.70 3.29 18.97
N LEU A 111 13.68 2.06 18.46
CA LEU A 111 12.90 0.95 19.03
C LEU A 111 13.79 0.06 19.91
N GLU A 112 13.18 -0.63 20.86
CA GLU A 112 13.84 -1.58 21.77
C GLU A 112 13.18 -2.95 21.67
N PHE A 113 13.99 -4.01 21.65
CA PHE A 113 13.52 -5.39 21.50
C PHE A 113 14.25 -6.32 22.46
N GLY A 114 13.53 -7.28 23.06
CA GLY A 114 14.14 -8.29 23.93
C GLY A 114 15.08 -9.26 23.20
N LEU A 115 14.86 -9.49 21.91
CA LEU A 115 15.70 -10.31 21.04
C LEU A 115 15.73 -9.69 19.64
N VAL A 116 16.93 -9.59 19.06
CA VAL A 116 17.13 -9.12 17.68
C VAL A 116 17.94 -10.15 16.91
N ILE A 117 17.46 -10.52 15.72
CA ILE A 117 18.17 -11.39 14.78
C ILE A 117 18.52 -10.56 13.54
N ILE A 118 19.81 -10.39 13.27
CA ILE A 118 20.30 -9.69 12.08
C ILE A 118 20.93 -10.73 11.15
N PRO A 119 20.22 -11.20 10.11
CA PRO A 119 20.79 -12.12 9.15
C PRO A 119 21.75 -11.38 8.20
N HIS A 120 22.61 -12.13 7.51
CA HIS A 120 23.47 -11.62 6.43
C HIS A 120 24.50 -10.52 6.83
N LEU A 121 25.02 -10.56 8.05
CA LEU A 121 26.20 -9.77 8.48
C LEU A 121 27.49 -10.32 7.86
N VAL A 122 27.64 -10.09 6.55
CA VAL A 122 28.79 -10.54 5.75
C VAL A 122 29.52 -9.32 5.18
N GLU A 123 30.85 -9.36 5.25
CA GLU A 123 31.72 -8.32 4.67
C GLU A 123 31.39 -8.09 3.18
N GLY A 124 31.32 -6.82 2.78
CA GLY A 124 30.94 -6.42 1.41
C GLY A 124 29.45 -6.50 1.09
N ARG A 125 28.61 -7.06 1.98
CA ARG A 125 27.14 -7.10 1.85
C ARG A 125 26.44 -6.21 2.86
N PHE A 126 26.87 -6.23 4.11
CA PHE A 126 26.35 -5.36 5.16
C PHE A 126 27.49 -4.83 6.08
N PRO A 127 27.62 -3.51 6.25
CA PRO A 127 26.87 -2.47 5.55
C PRO A 127 27.16 -2.51 4.05
N ALA A 128 26.16 -2.21 3.22
CA ALA A 128 26.35 -2.14 1.79
C ALA A 128 27.45 -1.11 1.50
N SER A 129 28.45 -1.49 0.70
CA SER A 129 29.48 -0.53 0.29
C SER A 129 28.80 0.56 -0.53
N ARG A 130 28.95 1.81 -0.08
CA ARG A 130 28.42 2.97 -0.80
C ARG A 130 29.11 2.98 -2.16
N ARG A 131 28.38 2.77 -3.27
CA ARG A 131 28.88 3.15 -4.60
C ARG A 131 29.01 4.66 -4.62
N GLY A 132 30.15 5.15 -4.16
CA GLY A 132 30.54 6.54 -4.26
C GLY A 132 31.05 6.82 -5.65
N GLU A 133 30.14 7.01 -6.60
CA GLU A 133 30.37 8.13 -7.51
C GLU A 133 29.55 9.27 -6.92
N GLY A 134 30.18 10.00 -6.00
CA GLY A 134 29.65 11.31 -5.64
C GLY A 134 29.53 12.14 -6.92
N LEU A 135 28.48 12.96 -7.01
CA LEU A 135 28.38 13.95 -8.07
C LEU A 135 29.68 14.77 -8.09
N THR A 136 30.48 14.59 -9.13
CA THR A 136 31.64 15.45 -9.35
C THR A 136 31.08 16.76 -9.87
N LEU A 137 31.08 17.79 -9.00
CA LEU A 137 30.79 19.14 -9.47
C LEU A 137 31.96 19.54 -10.39
N PRO A 138 31.69 20.01 -11.62
CA PRO A 138 32.71 20.66 -12.42
C PRO A 138 33.40 21.74 -11.58
N ASN A 139 34.73 21.83 -11.66
CA ASN A 139 35.52 22.82 -10.91
C ASN A 139 35.02 24.26 -11.11
N GLU A 140 34.32 24.52 -12.21
CA GLU A 140 33.67 25.78 -12.57
C GLU A 140 32.58 26.21 -11.57
N LEU A 141 31.98 25.26 -10.85
CA LEU A 141 30.89 25.48 -9.88
C LEU A 141 31.35 25.46 -8.41
N LEU A 142 32.65 25.23 -8.14
CA LEU A 142 33.23 25.16 -6.79
C LEU A 142 33.82 26.49 -6.29
N LYS A 143 33.27 27.63 -6.72
CA LYS A 143 33.71 28.96 -6.29
C LYS A 143 32.92 29.48 -5.09
#